data_AF-R0D4X1-F1
#
_entry.id   AF-R0D4X1-F1
#
_cell.length_a   1.000
_cell.length_b   1.000
_cell.length_c   1.000
_cell.angle_alpha   90.00
_cell.angle_beta   90.00
_cell.angle_gamma   90.00
#
_symmetry.space_group_name_H-M   'P 1'
#
loop_
_entity.id
_entity.type
_entity.pdbx_description
1 polymer ?
#
loop_
_entity_poly.entity_id
_entity_poly.type
_entity_poly.pdbx_seq_one_letter_code
_entity_poly.pdbx_strand_id
1 'polypeptide(L)'
;MRQNPCRYCALSYNRNGSHFPSYEQKCYECDYRKKHENYLKNQRMFERGEKIESFDELGRQLYVFVGSADKATHIEVVKSWQLRIVLNILNEGRFYKAIRKESEESNHGNSIKA
;
A
#
# COMPACT_ATOMS: atom_id res chain seq x y z
N MET A 1 -9.77 5.54 -11.59
CA MET A 1 -9.23 6.16 -12.82
C MET A 1 -7.76 5.81 -12.94
N ARG A 2 -7.32 5.27 -14.10
CA ARG A 2 -5.94 4.80 -14.30
C ARG A 2 -4.91 5.94 -14.40
N GLN A 3 -5.28 7.05 -15.03
CA GLN A 3 -4.38 8.19 -15.23
C GLN A 3 -4.33 9.08 -13.99
N ASN A 4 -3.14 9.62 -13.68
CA ASN A 4 -2.97 10.62 -12.62
C ASN A 4 -3.72 11.91 -13.01
N PRO A 5 -4.76 12.32 -12.26
CA PRO A 5 -5.57 13.49 -12.58
C PRO A 5 -4.79 14.81 -12.47
N CYS A 6 -3.68 14.82 -11.74
CA CYS A 6 -2.82 15.99 -11.60
C CYS A 6 -1.90 16.23 -12.81
N ARG A 7 -1.76 15.26 -13.72
CA ARG A 7 -0.80 15.35 -14.85
C ARG A 7 -0.99 16.57 -15.75
N TYR A 8 -2.24 17.00 -15.93
CA TYR A 8 -2.60 18.16 -16.76
C TYR A 8 -3.40 19.20 -15.97
N CYS A 9 -3.36 19.12 -14.63
CA CYS A 9 -4.08 20.04 -13.78
C CYS A 9 -3.30 21.34 -13.64
N ALA A 10 -3.93 22.48 -13.92
CA ALA A 10 -3.30 23.79 -13.77
C ALA A 10 -2.90 24.12 -12.32
N LEU A 11 -3.56 23.49 -11.34
CA LEU A 11 -3.26 23.63 -9.91
C LEU A 11 -2.23 22.61 -9.41
N SER A 12 -1.63 21.80 -10.29
CA SER A 12 -0.67 20.78 -9.86
C SER A 12 0.69 21.38 -9.52
N TYR A 13 1.35 20.78 -8.53
CA TYR A 13 2.73 21.07 -8.18
C TYR A 13 3.67 20.22 -9.03
N ASN A 14 4.58 20.84 -9.79
CA ASN A 14 5.57 20.14 -10.58
C ASN A 14 6.89 20.02 -9.82
N ARG A 15 7.41 18.79 -9.69
CA ARG A 15 8.75 18.51 -9.18
C ARG A 15 9.45 17.53 -10.12
N ASN A 16 10.57 17.95 -10.71
CA ASN A 16 11.38 17.16 -11.65
C ASN A 16 10.55 16.55 -12.80
N GLY A 17 9.64 17.34 -13.38
CA GLY A 17 8.77 16.88 -14.48
C GLY A 17 7.60 15.99 -14.04
N SER A 18 7.52 15.62 -12.77
CA SER A 18 6.39 14.89 -12.19
C SER A 18 5.36 15.84 -11.60
N HIS A 19 4.08 15.60 -11.87
CA HIS A 19 2.97 16.43 -11.41
C HIS A 19 2.28 15.80 -10.20
N PHE A 20 2.19 16.57 -9.12
CA PHE A 20 1.62 16.18 -7.85
C PHE A 20 0.42 17.07 -7.50
N PRO A 21 -0.47 16.64 -6.59
CA PRO A 21 -1.43 17.55 -5.98
C PRO A 21 -0.69 18.72 -5.32
N SER A 22 -1.20 19.94 -5.47
CA SER A 22 -0.70 21.05 -4.65
C SER A 22 -1.17 20.92 -3.20
N TYR A 23 -0.59 21.75 -2.33
CA TYR A 23 -0.97 21.84 -0.93
C TYR A 23 -2.23 22.70 -0.71
N GLU A 24 -2.91 23.16 -1.77
CA GLU A 24 -4.14 23.94 -1.65
C GLU A 24 -5.32 23.09 -1.18
N GLN A 25 -6.23 23.69 -0.40
CA GLN A 25 -7.43 23.02 0.11
C GLN A 25 -8.27 22.36 -1.00
N LYS A 26 -8.38 23.02 -2.16
CA LYS A 26 -9.09 22.49 -3.34
C LYS A 26 -8.55 21.15 -3.82
N CYS A 27 -7.24 20.90 -3.67
CA CYS A 27 -6.63 19.62 -4.03
C CYS A 27 -6.93 18.49 -3.02
N TYR A 28 -7.26 18.80 -1.76
CA TYR A 28 -7.73 17.82 -0.78
C TYR A 28 -9.21 17.46 -1.00
N GLU A 29 -9.99 18.41 -1.48
CA GLU A 29 -11.42 18.22 -1.78
C GLU A 29 -11.67 17.59 -3.16
N CYS A 30 -10.66 17.56 -4.04
CA CYS A 30 -10.75 17.09 -5.43
C CYS A 30 -11.26 15.64 -5.56
N ASP A 31 -12.44 15.47 -6.16
CA ASP A 31 -13.06 14.15 -6.38
C ASP A 31 -12.27 13.26 -7.34
N TYR A 32 -11.67 13.84 -8.40
CA TYR A 32 -10.86 13.07 -9.34
C TYR A 32 -9.64 12.45 -8.68
N ARG A 33 -9.01 13.19 -7.76
CA ARG A 33 -7.90 12.68 -6.94
C ARG A 33 -8.36 11.54 -6.05
N LYS A 34 -9.46 11.71 -5.30
CA LYS A 34 -10.03 10.64 -4.46
C LYS A 34 -10.35 9.38 -5.26
N LYS A 35 -10.95 9.52 -6.45
CA LYS A 35 -11.23 8.40 -7.39
C LYS A 35 -9.96 7.73 -7.91
N HIS A 36 -8.87 8.48 -8.09
CA HIS A 36 -7.57 7.93 -8.48
C HIS A 36 -6.91 7.17 -7.33
N GLU A 37 -6.88 7.74 -6.13
CA GLU A 37 -6.35 7.09 -4.93
C GLU A 37 -7.11 5.79 -4.60
N ASN A 38 -8.44 5.80 -4.69
CA ASN A 38 -9.26 4.60 -4.52
C ASN A 38 -8.98 3.54 -5.60
N TYR A 39 -8.80 3.97 -6.86
CA TYR A 39 -8.39 3.05 -7.92
C TYR A 39 -7.05 2.39 -7.62
N LEU A 40 -6.04 3.17 -7.22
CA LEU A 40 -4.73 2.62 -6.85
C LEU A 40 -4.83 1.66 -5.66
N LYS A 41 -5.64 1.98 -4.65
CA LYS A 41 -5.88 1.12 -3.48
C LYS A 41 -6.53 -0.21 -3.88
N ASN A 42 -7.50 -0.18 -4.79
CA ASN A 42 -8.18 -1.38 -5.27
C ASN A 42 -7.23 -2.31 -6.05
N GLN A 43 -6.29 -1.74 -6.81
CA GLN A 43 -5.29 -2.48 -7.58
C GLN A 43 -4.14 -3.07 -6.73
N ARG A 44 -4.05 -2.76 -5.43
CA ARG A 44 -3.01 -3.34 -4.57
C ARG A 44 -3.28 -4.83 -4.35
N MET A 45 -2.21 -5.61 -4.37
CA MET A 45 -2.27 -7.08 -4.18
C MET A 45 -2.58 -7.49 -2.74
N PHE A 46 -2.34 -6.61 -1.76
CA PHE A 46 -2.48 -6.92 -0.34
C PHE A 46 -3.47 -6.00 0.34
N GLU A 47 -4.18 -6.56 1.31
CA GLU A 47 -5.04 -5.88 2.28
C GLU A 47 -4.47 -5.99 3.68
N ARG A 48 -4.83 -5.01 4.50
CA ARG A 48 -4.40 -4.95 5.89
C ARG A 48 -5.21 -5.97 6.68
N GLY A 49 -4.52 -6.94 7.26
CA GLY A 49 -5.11 -7.93 8.17
C GLY A 49 -4.97 -7.54 9.63
N GLU A 50 -4.97 -8.58 10.47
CA GLU A 50 -4.82 -8.46 11.92
C GLU A 50 -3.49 -7.84 12.32
N LYS A 51 -3.48 -7.26 13.52
CA LYS A 51 -2.28 -6.76 14.17
C LYS A 51 -1.35 -7.92 14.52
N ILE A 52 -0.05 -7.70 14.40
CA ILE A 52 1.00 -8.63 14.80
C ILE A 52 1.46 -8.24 16.20
N GLU A 53 1.47 -9.20 17.13
CA GLU A 53 1.73 -8.94 18.55
C GLU A 53 3.12 -9.39 19.00
N SER A 54 3.73 -10.35 18.30
CA SER A 54 5.02 -10.91 18.68
C SER A 54 6.09 -10.75 17.60
N PHE A 55 7.34 -10.70 18.04
CA PHE A 55 8.50 -10.59 17.15
C PHE A 55 8.68 -11.85 16.29
N ASP A 56 8.37 -13.02 16.86
CA ASP A 56 8.41 -14.29 16.13
C ASP A 56 7.32 -14.36 15.04
N GLU A 57 6.09 -13.95 15.37
CA GLU A 57 5.01 -13.85 14.38
C GLU A 57 5.37 -12.89 13.24
N LEU A 58 6.00 -11.75 13.56
CA LEU A 58 6.51 -10.79 12.58
C LEU A 58 7.52 -11.44 11.64
N GLY A 59 8.49 -12.19 12.18
CA GLY A 59 9.56 -12.83 11.41
C GLY A 59 9.07 -13.92 10.43
N ARG A 60 7.91 -14.53 10.69
CA ARG A 60 7.29 -15.54 9.82
C ARG A 60 6.56 -14.96 8.61
N GLN A 61 6.23 -13.66 8.62
CA GLN A 61 5.51 -13.04 7.51
C GLN A 61 6.44 -12.80 6.32
N LEU A 62 5.93 -12.91 5.09
CA LEU A 62 6.67 -12.48 3.88
C LEU A 62 6.50 -10.98 3.62
N TYR A 63 5.29 -10.47 3.87
CA TYR A 63 4.93 -9.06 3.72
C TYR A 63 4.15 -8.58 4.95
N VAL A 64 4.35 -7.33 5.34
CA VAL A 64 3.67 -6.70 6.47
C VAL A 64 3.27 -5.26 6.16
N PHE A 65 2.23 -4.77 6.81
CA PHE A 65 1.93 -3.34 6.86
C PHE A 65 2.55 -2.72 8.11
N VAL A 66 3.09 -1.52 7.96
CA VAL A 66 3.77 -0.77 9.04
C VAL A 66 3.06 0.56 9.27
N GLY A 67 2.50 0.76 10.45
CA GLY A 67 1.76 1.95 10.85
C GLY A 67 0.59 2.29 9.93
N SER A 68 0.53 3.54 9.48
CA SER A 68 -0.47 4.04 8.53
C SER A 68 -0.05 3.82 7.07
N ALA A 69 1.01 3.05 6.81
CA ALA A 69 1.43 2.77 5.45
C ALA A 69 0.33 2.03 4.68
N ASP A 70 0.23 2.43 3.44
CA ASP A 70 -0.80 2.04 2.50
C ASP A 70 -0.34 0.87 1.62
N LYS A 71 0.98 0.61 1.61
CA LYS A 71 1.63 -0.46 0.85
C LYS A 71 2.21 -1.49 1.81
N ALA A 72 2.09 -2.76 1.43
CA ALA A 72 2.80 -3.82 2.13
C ALA A 72 4.31 -3.70 1.89
N THR A 73 5.09 -3.97 2.92
CA THR A 73 6.55 -3.95 2.93
C THR A 73 7.06 -5.37 3.07
N HIS A 74 8.03 -5.76 2.25
CA HIS A 74 8.64 -7.09 2.36
C HIS A 74 9.41 -7.21 3.68
N ILE A 75 9.35 -8.38 4.32
CA ILE A 75 9.94 -8.58 5.65
C ILE A 75 11.45 -8.33 5.67
N GLU A 76 12.17 -8.60 4.57
CA GLU A 76 13.62 -8.33 4.47
C GLU A 76 13.96 -6.84 4.64
N VAL A 77 13.07 -5.93 4.20
CA VAL A 77 13.25 -4.49 4.47
C VAL A 77 13.16 -4.23 5.97
N VAL A 78 12.19 -4.83 6.66
CA VAL A 78 12.04 -4.71 8.11
C VAL A 78 13.22 -5.33 8.85
N LYS A 79 13.74 -6.48 8.39
CA LYS A 79 14.95 -7.11 8.96
C LYS A 79 16.20 -6.25 8.79
N SER A 80 16.26 -5.42 7.76
CA SER A 80 17.37 -4.49 7.56
C SER A 80 17.34 -3.29 8.53
N TRP A 81 16.22 -3.06 9.22
CA TRP A 81 16.09 -1.96 10.18
C TRP A 81 16.81 -2.27 11.49
N GLN A 82 17.20 -1.21 12.20
CA GLN A 82 17.76 -1.35 13.55
C GLN A 82 16.73 -2.02 14.47
N LEU A 83 17.17 -3.02 15.25
CA LEU A 83 16.31 -3.81 16.12
C LEU A 83 15.45 -2.93 17.06
N ARG A 84 16.02 -1.86 17.61
CA ARG A 84 15.29 -0.90 18.47
C ARG A 84 14.05 -0.31 17.77
N ILE A 85 14.16 0.00 16.48
CA ILE A 85 13.05 0.57 15.70
C ILE A 85 11.95 -0.48 15.53
N VAL A 86 12.33 -1.71 15.18
CA VAL A 86 11.38 -2.81 15.02
C VAL A 86 10.65 -3.10 16.34
N LEU A 87 11.38 -3.18 17.46
CA LEU A 87 10.78 -3.40 18.77
C LEU A 87 9.85 -2.26 19.20
N ASN A 88 10.22 -1.00 18.96
CA ASN A 88 9.36 0.14 19.28
C ASN A 88 8.05 0.10 18.48
N ILE A 89 8.11 -0.14 17.17
CA ILE A 89 6.92 -0.24 16.31
C ILE A 89 6.03 -1.42 16.73
N LEU A 90 6.64 -2.54 17.14
CA LEU A 90 5.93 -3.71 17.63
C LEU A 90 5.23 -3.43 18.98
N ASN A 91 5.91 -2.75 19.91
CA ASN A 91 5.35 -2.34 21.20
C ASN A 91 4.20 -1.32 21.04
N GLU A 92 4.33 -0.38 20.10
CA GLU A 92 3.22 0.51 19.69
C GLU A 92 2.10 -0.25 18.98
N GLY A 93 2.38 -1.48 18.55
CA GLY A 93 1.38 -2.33 17.94
C GLY A 93 1.01 -1.94 16.53
N ARG A 94 2.00 -1.48 15.76
CA ARG A 94 1.83 -0.88 14.43
C ARG A 94 2.23 -1.82 13.29
N PHE A 95 2.53 -3.08 13.57
CA PHE A 95 2.66 -4.10 12.54
C PHE A 95 1.33 -4.80 12.31
N TYR A 96 1.00 -5.04 11.04
CA TYR A 96 -0.19 -5.78 10.64
C TYR A 96 0.17 -6.81 9.57
N LYS A 97 -0.55 -7.93 9.56
CA LYS A 97 -0.44 -8.97 8.54
C LYS A 97 -0.83 -8.39 7.17
N ALA A 98 -0.14 -8.83 6.13
CA ALA A 98 -0.53 -8.54 4.75
C ALA A 98 -1.32 -9.73 4.18
N ILE A 99 -2.62 -9.57 4.00
CA ILE A 99 -3.49 -10.58 3.41
C ILE A 99 -3.48 -10.38 1.90
N ARG A 100 -3.10 -11.39 1.12
CA ARG A 100 -3.14 -11.30 -0.34
C ARG A 100 -4.60 -11.34 -0.80
N LYS A 101 -5.01 -10.38 -1.63
CA LYS A 101 -6.31 -10.43 -2.30
C LYS A 101 -6.32 -11.64 -3.23
N GLU A 102 -7.36 -12.45 -3.14
CA GLU A 102 -7.67 -13.42 -4.18
C GLU A 102 -8.08 -12.63 -5.42
N SER A 103 -7.16 -12.48 -6.38
CA SER A 103 -7.51 -11.98 -7.70
C SER A 103 -8.16 -13.12 -8.50
N GLU A 104 -9.14 -12.79 -9.34
CA GLU A 104 -9.89 -13.68 -10.26
C GLU A 104 -9.01 -14.43 -11.30
N GLU A 105 -7.69 -14.51 -11.12
CA GLU A 105 -6.75 -15.15 -12.03
C GLU A 105 -6.59 -16.66 -11.79
N SER A 106 -7.44 -17.27 -10.94
CA SER A 106 -7.55 -18.74 -10.79
C SER A 106 -8.65 -19.38 -11.65
N ASN A 107 -9.25 -18.67 -12.61
CA ASN A 107 -10.28 -19.22 -13.53
C ASN A 107 -9.92 -19.20 -15.03
N HIS A 108 -8.65 -19.00 -15.40
CA HIS A 108 -8.23 -19.11 -16.81
C HIS A 108 -7.09 -20.11 -17.07
N GLY A 109 -7.03 -21.15 -16.25
CA GLY A 109 -6.02 -22.21 -16.35
C GLY A 109 -6.57 -23.58 -15.99
N ASN A 110 -7.67 -24.01 -16.62
CA ASN A 110 -8.04 -25.42 -16.78
C ASN A 110 -9.21 -25.58 -17.77
N SER A 111 -8.97 -25.25 -19.03
CA SER A 111 -9.76 -25.77 -20.16
C SER A 111 -8.83 -26.38 -21.21
N ILE A 112 -8.05 -27.39 -20.79
CA ILE A 112 -7.59 -28.43 -21.70
C ILE A 112 -7.77 -29.75 -20.96
N LYS A 113 -8.85 -30.45 -21.29
CA LYS A 113 -8.97 -31.92 -21.36
C LYS A 113 -10.41 -32.32 -21.66
N ALA A 114 -10.68 -32.60 -22.93
CA ALA A 114 -11.31 -33.83 -23.40
C ALA A 114 -10.94 -33.97 -24.88
#